data_AF-A0A8R1Y3V2-F1
#
_entry.id   AF-A0A8R1Y3V2-F1
#
_cell.length_a   1.000
_cell.length_b   1.000
_cell.length_c   1.000
_cell.angle_alpha   90.00
_cell.angle_beta   90.00
_cell.angle_gamma   90.00
#
_symmetry.space_group_name_H-M   'P 1'
#
loop_
_entity.id
_entity.type
_entity.pdbx_description
1 polymer ?
#
loop_
_entity_poly.entity_id
_entity_poly.type
_entity_poly.pdbx_seq_one_letter_code
_entity_poly.pdbx_strand_id
1 'polypeptide(L)'
;MVIVLIHYLVMSFVEAIYYTRGEISILQCTQHSFCSERDRIRWLEKRQSYQTLVASKNETFNQIDMPTSTLLINRWHNYFCHEYQSAPFLMENDSERWQITCLWNGNDINATCAPAPFSNKPIAYIEPKKWQQMLYRFRKSIGCTARAISETKKVQELYICTERCLHGGIGYMPVLLIAATLMISVTLLCFRA
;
A
#
# COMPACT_ATOMS: atom_id res chain seq x y z
N MET A 1 -35.77 -7.61 -27.96
CA MET A 1 -34.92 -6.58 -27.31
C MET A 1 -34.37 -7.04 -25.96
N VAL A 2 -35.21 -7.56 -25.05
CA VAL A 2 -34.80 -8.05 -23.72
C VAL A 2 -33.72 -9.14 -23.77
N ILE A 3 -33.85 -10.13 -24.67
CA ILE A 3 -32.86 -11.22 -24.79
C ILE A 3 -31.46 -10.71 -25.17
N VAL A 4 -31.38 -9.68 -26.02
CA VAL A 4 -30.11 -9.07 -26.46
C VAL A 4 -29.46 -8.31 -25.31
N LEU A 5 -30.24 -7.59 -24.50
CA LEU A 5 -29.77 -6.93 -23.28
C LEU A 5 -29.23 -7.96 -22.27
N ILE A 6 -29.94 -9.07 -22.06
CA ILE A 6 -29.48 -10.14 -21.16
C ILE A 6 -28.16 -10.74 -21.68
N HIS A 7 -28.04 -11.03 -22.98
CA HIS A 7 -26.80 -11.56 -23.55
C HIS A 7 -25.64 -10.59 -23.42
N TYR A 8 -25.84 -9.31 -23.72
CA TYR A 8 -24.81 -8.29 -23.57
C TYR A 8 -24.33 -8.19 -22.11
N LEU A 9 -25.27 -8.21 -21.15
CA LEU A 9 -24.96 -8.13 -19.72
C LEU A 9 -24.28 -9.40 -19.19
N VAL A 10 -24.67 -10.60 -19.65
CA VAL A 10 -24.00 -11.86 -19.31
C VAL A 10 -22.58 -11.85 -19.87
N MET A 11 -22.37 -11.38 -21.10
CA MET A 11 -21.03 -11.25 -21.67
C MET A 11 -20.16 -10.29 -20.87
N SER A 12 -20.68 -9.12 -20.46
CA SER A 12 -19.97 -8.20 -19.56
C SER A 12 -19.65 -8.83 -18.20
N PHE A 13 -20.52 -9.68 -17.65
CA PHE A 13 -20.28 -10.40 -16.41
C PHE A 13 -19.21 -11.49 -16.58
N VAL A 14 -19.23 -12.23 -17.69
CA VAL A 14 -18.21 -13.24 -18.02
C VAL A 14 -16.86 -12.58 -18.26
N GLU A 15 -16.80 -11.46 -19.00
CA GLU A 15 -15.58 -10.67 -19.15
C GLU A 15 -15.06 -10.20 -17.78
N ALA A 16 -15.93 -9.66 -16.92
CA ALA A 16 -15.55 -9.28 -15.57
C ALA A 16 -14.97 -10.45 -14.76
N ILE A 17 -15.59 -11.64 -14.81
CA ILE A 17 -15.05 -12.85 -14.18
C ILE A 17 -13.70 -13.23 -14.80
N TYR A 18 -13.56 -13.19 -16.11
CA TYR A 18 -12.31 -13.55 -16.79
C TYR A 18 -11.16 -12.61 -16.37
N TYR A 19 -11.44 -11.30 -16.30
CA TYR A 19 -10.51 -10.32 -15.75
C TYR A 19 -10.17 -10.55 -14.27
N THR A 20 -10.96 -11.30 -13.49
CA THR A 20 -10.63 -11.66 -12.10
C THR A 20 -9.72 -12.89 -11.98
N ARG A 21 -9.68 -13.78 -12.97
CA ARG A 21 -8.90 -15.03 -12.90
C ARG A 21 -7.48 -14.94 -13.45
N GLY A 22 -7.15 -13.93 -14.24
CA GLY A 22 -5.79 -13.76 -14.76
C GLY A 22 -4.79 -13.54 -13.62
N GLU A 23 -3.66 -14.26 -13.64
CA GLU A 23 -2.47 -13.93 -12.85
C GLU A 23 -2.14 -12.45 -13.07
N ILE A 24 -2.35 -11.63 -12.04
CA ILE A 24 -2.24 -10.19 -12.18
C ILE A 24 -0.79 -9.82 -11.86
N SER A 25 0.00 -9.53 -12.89
CA SER A 25 1.35 -8.97 -12.73
C SER A 25 1.37 -7.59 -12.05
N ILE A 26 0.19 -6.99 -11.86
CA ILE A 26 -0.01 -5.63 -11.37
C ILE A 26 -1.10 -5.63 -10.29
N LEU A 27 -0.72 -5.40 -9.04
CA LEU A 27 -1.66 -5.32 -7.93
C LEU A 27 -2.46 -4.03 -8.05
N GLN A 28 -3.79 -4.11 -8.12
CA GLN A 28 -4.62 -2.90 -8.12
C GLN A 28 -4.86 -2.45 -6.68
N CYS A 29 -4.37 -1.25 -6.37
CA CYS A 29 -4.32 -0.69 -5.02
C CYS A 29 -5.45 0.35 -4.87
N THR A 30 -5.73 1.15 -5.91
CA THR A 30 -6.94 2.01 -6.02
C THR A 30 -7.48 1.99 -7.45
N GLN A 31 -8.49 2.82 -7.76
CA GLN A 31 -8.93 3.03 -9.14
C GLN A 31 -7.80 3.54 -10.07
N HIS A 32 -6.79 4.21 -9.51
CA HIS A 32 -5.71 4.84 -10.27
C HIS A 32 -4.30 4.41 -9.84
N SER A 33 -4.17 3.65 -8.75
CA SER A 33 -2.88 3.18 -8.25
C SER A 33 -2.73 1.69 -8.42
N PHE A 34 -1.57 1.33 -8.95
CA PHE A 34 -1.22 -0.02 -9.35
C PHE A 34 0.18 -0.29 -8.83
N CYS A 35 0.32 -1.28 -7.95
CA CYS A 35 1.58 -1.67 -7.38
C CYS A 35 2.25 -2.72 -8.29
N SER A 36 3.53 -2.54 -8.59
CA SER A 36 4.32 -3.39 -9.49
C SER A 36 5.75 -3.57 -9.00
N GLU A 37 6.53 -4.39 -9.69
CA GLU A 37 7.95 -4.58 -9.35
C GLU A 37 8.79 -3.31 -9.53
N ARG A 38 8.31 -2.32 -10.29
CA ARG A 38 8.93 -0.97 -10.36
C ARG A 38 8.91 -0.27 -9.00
N ASP A 39 7.88 -0.50 -8.19
CA ASP A 39 7.78 0.05 -6.84
C ASP A 39 8.79 -0.62 -5.89
N ARG A 40 9.16 -1.89 -6.15
CA ARG A 40 10.26 -2.54 -5.43
C ARG A 40 11.56 -1.79 -5.64
N ILE A 41 11.92 -1.49 -6.89
CA ILE A 41 13.18 -0.79 -7.22
C ILE A 41 13.23 0.55 -6.48
N ARG A 42 12.16 1.34 -6.56
CA ARG A 42 12.05 2.62 -5.84
C ARG A 42 12.12 2.46 -4.32
N TRP A 43 11.56 1.38 -3.78
CA TRP A 43 11.64 1.08 -2.36
C TRP A 43 13.06 0.68 -1.93
N LEU A 44 13.81 -0.05 -2.77
CA LEU A 44 15.21 -0.39 -2.52
C LEU A 44 16.11 0.85 -2.52
N GLU A 45 15.87 1.82 -3.40
CA GLU A 45 16.55 3.13 -3.39
C GLU A 45 16.31 3.89 -2.06
N LYS A 46 15.07 3.84 -1.55
CA LYS A 46 14.74 4.40 -0.23
C LYS A 46 15.50 3.67 0.88
N ARG A 47 15.58 2.34 0.82
CA ARG A 47 16.29 1.53 1.82
C ARG A 47 17.78 1.84 1.83
N GLN A 48 18.42 1.98 0.68
CA GLN A 48 19.80 2.41 0.58
C GLN A 48 20.01 3.80 1.21
N SER A 49 19.12 4.74 0.92
CA SER A 49 19.16 6.09 1.51
C SER A 49 18.99 6.08 3.03
N TYR A 50 18.10 5.22 3.54
CA TYR A 50 17.94 4.99 4.98
C TYR A 50 19.21 4.41 5.62
N GLN A 51 19.85 3.41 4.99
CA GLN A 51 21.09 2.81 5.49
C GLN A 51 22.21 3.85 5.58
N THR A 52 22.36 4.70 4.57
CA THR A 52 23.32 5.82 4.59
C THR A 52 23.04 6.79 5.74
N LEU A 53 21.77 7.14 5.98
CA LEU A 53 21.39 8.00 7.11
C LEU A 53 21.76 7.39 8.46
N VAL A 54 21.49 6.09 8.65
CA VAL A 54 21.85 5.39 9.89
C VAL A 54 23.36 5.30 10.07
N ALA A 55 24.12 5.00 9.01
CA ALA A 55 25.57 4.96 9.05
C ALA A 55 26.16 6.33 9.43
N SER A 56 25.71 7.41 8.78
CA SER A 56 26.19 8.78 9.04
C SER A 56 25.94 9.27 10.47
N LYS A 57 24.92 8.72 11.15
CA LYS A 57 24.62 9.05 12.54
C LYS A 57 25.56 8.34 13.53
N ASN A 58 26.03 7.16 13.17
CA ASN A 58 26.98 6.39 13.97
C ASN A 58 28.42 6.90 13.78
N GLU A 59 28.71 7.53 12.64
CA GLU A 59 30.01 8.16 12.39
C GLU A 59 30.14 9.46 13.19
N THR A 60 31.21 9.56 13.98
CA THR A 60 31.61 10.83 14.60
C THR A 60 32.15 11.71 13.48
N PHE A 61 31.39 12.75 13.10
CA PHE A 61 31.73 13.64 11.98
C PHE A 61 33.20 14.13 12.06
N ASN A 62 34.08 13.51 11.27
CA ASN A 62 35.34 14.13 10.86
C ASN A 62 35.03 14.93 9.58
N GLN A 63 34.96 16.25 9.75
CA GLN A 63 34.67 17.23 8.71
C GLN A 63 35.78 17.24 7.64
N ILE A 64 35.62 16.59 6.49
CA ILE A 64 36.23 17.00 5.22
C ILE A 64 35.30 16.52 4.08
N ASP A 65 34.78 17.48 3.29
CA ASP A 65 34.09 17.33 2.00
C ASP A 65 32.72 16.61 1.91
N MET A 66 31.65 17.36 1.61
CA MET A 66 30.74 17.11 0.47
C MET A 66 29.43 17.94 0.49
N PRO A 67 29.21 18.86 -0.48
CA PRO A 67 27.97 19.66 -0.54
C PRO A 67 26.77 18.94 -1.17
N THR A 68 26.95 18.13 -2.23
CA THR A 68 25.83 17.55 -2.99
C THR A 68 25.20 16.32 -2.33
N SER A 69 26.02 15.44 -1.73
CA SER A 69 25.52 14.27 -0.99
C SER A 69 24.67 14.69 0.21
N THR A 70 25.11 15.75 0.93
CA THR A 70 24.39 16.30 2.08
C THR A 70 22.98 16.79 1.73
N LEU A 71 22.79 17.47 0.58
CA LEU A 71 21.46 17.93 0.17
C LEU A 71 20.50 16.76 -0.10
N LEU A 72 20.97 15.72 -0.80
CA LEU A 72 20.16 14.52 -1.07
C LEU A 72 19.85 13.75 0.21
N ILE A 73 20.84 13.60 1.09
CA ILE A 73 20.68 12.97 2.41
C ILE A 73 19.66 13.74 3.25
N ASN A 74 19.74 15.07 3.31
CA ASN A 74 18.78 15.92 4.03
C ASN A 74 17.37 15.85 3.43
N ARG A 75 17.24 15.74 2.10
CA ARG A 75 15.93 15.55 1.45
C ARG A 75 15.30 14.23 1.87
N TRP A 76 16.06 13.14 1.85
CA TRP A 76 15.60 11.83 2.30
C TRP A 76 15.27 11.81 3.79
N HIS A 77 16.09 12.45 4.62
CA HIS A 77 15.83 12.60 6.05
C HIS A 77 14.49 13.26 6.32
N ASN A 78 14.24 14.43 5.70
CA ASN A 78 12.97 15.14 5.83
C ASN A 78 11.79 14.30 5.33
N TYR A 79 11.94 13.61 4.20
CA TYR A 79 10.92 12.70 3.68
C TYR A 79 10.58 11.58 4.69
N PHE A 80 11.60 10.88 5.20
CA PHE A 80 11.42 9.77 6.14
C PHE A 80 10.84 10.20 7.49
N CYS A 81 11.09 11.44 7.93
CA CYS A 81 10.48 11.95 9.17
C CYS A 81 8.96 12.16 9.08
N HIS A 82 8.41 12.27 7.88
CA HIS A 82 6.98 12.48 7.65
C HIS A 82 6.28 11.26 7.03
N GLU A 83 7.00 10.39 6.34
CA GLU A 83 6.47 9.10 5.88
C GLU A 83 6.09 8.23 7.09
N TYR A 84 4.89 7.64 7.05
CA TYR A 84 4.39 6.73 8.08
C TYR A 84 3.73 5.45 7.54
N GLN A 85 3.66 5.26 6.22
CA GLN A 85 2.94 4.15 5.61
C GLN A 85 3.87 2.94 5.37
N SER A 86 5.10 3.17 4.92
CA SER A 86 6.04 2.12 4.51
C SER A 86 7.41 2.24 5.18
N ALA A 87 7.77 3.41 5.70
CA ALA A 87 9.12 3.69 6.19
C ALA A 87 9.62 2.74 7.29
N PRO A 88 8.79 2.31 8.28
CA PRO A 88 9.26 1.37 9.29
C PRO A 88 9.76 0.03 8.72
N PHE A 89 9.26 -0.41 7.56
CA PHE A 89 9.71 -1.64 6.92
C PHE A 89 11.13 -1.55 6.33
N LEU A 90 11.68 -0.33 6.15
CA LEU A 90 13.06 -0.13 5.70
C LEU A 90 14.09 -0.67 6.70
N MET A 91 13.70 -0.83 7.97
CA MET A 91 14.58 -1.36 9.04
C MET A 91 14.65 -2.88 9.08
N GLU A 92 13.69 -3.56 8.45
CA GLU A 92 13.54 -5.01 8.58
C GLU A 92 14.47 -5.71 7.60
N ASN A 93 15.34 -6.60 8.06
CA ASN A 93 16.36 -7.20 7.19
C ASN A 93 15.74 -7.98 6.02
N ASP A 94 14.66 -8.73 6.29
CA ASP A 94 14.02 -9.60 5.30
C ASP A 94 13.11 -8.87 4.30
N SER A 95 12.88 -7.56 4.48
CA SER A 95 11.90 -6.83 3.67
C SER A 95 12.25 -6.67 2.20
N GLU A 96 13.50 -6.91 1.81
CA GLU A 96 13.93 -7.01 0.40
C GLU A 96 13.25 -8.16 -0.35
N ARG A 97 12.93 -9.26 0.34
CA ARG A 97 12.35 -10.47 -0.25
C ARG A 97 10.83 -10.51 -0.18
N TRP A 98 10.23 -9.57 0.55
CA TRP A 98 8.79 -9.51 0.70
C TRP A 98 8.10 -9.18 -0.62
N GLN A 99 6.87 -9.66 -0.80
CA GLN A 99 6.07 -9.31 -1.96
C GLN A 99 5.62 -7.85 -1.89
N ILE A 100 5.46 -7.21 -3.06
CA ILE A 100 4.90 -5.85 -3.14
C ILE A 100 3.41 -5.91 -2.80
N THR A 101 2.98 -5.01 -1.92
CA THR A 101 1.60 -4.95 -1.41
C THR A 101 1.08 -3.52 -1.41
N CYS A 102 -0.24 -3.38 -1.31
CA CYS A 102 -0.87 -2.10 -1.02
C CYS A 102 -0.82 -1.83 0.48
N LEU A 103 -0.33 -0.66 0.87
CA LEU A 103 -0.31 -0.19 2.24
C LEU A 103 -1.22 1.01 2.42
N TRP A 104 -2.01 0.97 3.49
CA TRP A 104 -2.98 2.01 3.82
C TRP A 104 -2.99 2.23 5.31
N ASN A 105 -3.09 3.49 5.74
CA ASN A 105 -3.31 3.78 7.16
C ASN A 105 -4.76 4.17 7.37
N GLY A 106 -5.51 3.44 8.19
CA GLY A 106 -6.86 3.83 8.66
C GLY A 106 -7.68 4.65 7.66
N ASN A 107 -7.80 5.95 7.94
CA ASN A 107 -8.59 6.92 7.19
C ASN A 107 -7.91 7.55 5.96
N ASP A 108 -6.74 7.09 5.55
CA ASP A 108 -6.00 7.64 4.41
C ASP A 108 -6.64 7.17 3.09
N ILE A 109 -6.72 8.10 2.12
CA ILE A 109 -7.27 7.84 0.79
C ILE A 109 -6.16 7.33 -0.15
N ASN A 110 -4.90 7.59 0.20
CA ASN A 110 -3.77 7.24 -0.64
C ASN A 110 -3.13 5.93 -0.19
N ALA A 111 -3.16 4.93 -1.07
CA ALA A 111 -2.36 3.73 -0.93
C ALA A 111 -0.89 4.00 -1.27
N THR A 112 0.04 3.36 -0.57
CA THR A 112 1.44 3.26 -0.98
C THR A 112 1.80 1.84 -1.37
N CYS A 113 2.64 1.71 -2.38
CA CYS A 113 3.20 0.45 -2.83
C CYS A 113 4.51 0.18 -2.08
N ALA A 114 4.59 -0.92 -1.34
CA ALA A 114 5.86 -1.32 -0.71
C ALA A 114 5.88 -2.83 -0.38
N PRO A 115 7.08 -3.41 -0.19
CA PRO A 115 7.22 -4.73 0.38
C PRO A 115 6.64 -4.78 1.80
N ALA A 116 5.84 -5.81 2.08
CA ALA A 116 5.27 -6.05 3.40
C ALA A 116 5.30 -7.53 3.79
N PRO A 117 5.30 -7.86 5.09
CA PRO A 117 5.34 -9.24 5.54
C PRO A 117 4.24 -10.09 4.90
N PHE A 118 4.58 -11.33 4.59
CA PHE A 118 3.61 -12.28 4.06
C PHE A 118 2.44 -12.48 5.04
N SER A 119 1.23 -12.53 4.48
CA SER A 119 0.00 -12.83 5.20
C SER A 119 -0.76 -13.91 4.43
N ASN A 120 -1.34 -14.85 5.15
CA ASN A 120 -2.27 -15.85 4.60
C ASN A 120 -3.68 -15.30 4.35
N LYS A 121 -3.95 -14.06 4.76
CA LYS A 121 -5.22 -13.35 4.53
C LYS A 121 -5.05 -12.32 3.41
N PRO A 122 -6.08 -12.12 2.56
CA PRO A 122 -6.03 -11.14 1.46
C PRO A 122 -5.84 -9.71 1.97
N ILE A 123 -6.39 -9.42 3.15
CA ILE A 123 -6.18 -8.19 3.90
C ILE A 123 -5.67 -8.56 5.28
N ALA A 124 -4.48 -8.10 5.61
CA ALA A 124 -3.92 -8.12 6.95
C ALA A 124 -3.95 -6.72 7.54
N TYR A 125 -3.77 -6.62 8.85
CA TYR A 125 -3.54 -5.33 9.49
C TYR A 125 -2.51 -5.44 10.61
N ILE A 126 -1.85 -4.33 10.89
CA ILE A 126 -0.98 -4.14 12.05
C ILE A 126 -1.71 -3.21 13.01
N GLU A 127 -1.96 -3.68 14.23
CA GLU A 127 -2.61 -2.89 15.27
C GLU A 127 -1.92 -1.54 15.50
N PRO A 128 -2.68 -0.49 15.87
CA PRO A 128 -2.14 0.86 16.03
C PRO A 128 -0.94 0.90 16.97
N LYS A 129 -1.03 0.28 18.15
CA LYS A 129 0.06 0.29 19.14
C LYS A 129 1.36 -0.31 18.59
N LYS A 130 1.27 -1.43 17.85
CA LYS A 130 2.42 -2.08 17.25
C LYS A 130 3.01 -1.22 16.14
N TRP A 131 2.17 -0.66 15.27
CA TRP A 131 2.61 0.21 14.18
C TRP A 131 3.26 1.50 14.68
N GLN A 132 2.64 2.15 15.66
CA GLN A 132 3.18 3.34 16.33
C GLN A 132 4.56 3.06 16.95
N GLN A 133 4.75 1.89 17.56
CA GLN A 133 6.04 1.52 18.13
C GLN A 133 7.12 1.31 17.05
N MET A 134 6.78 0.67 15.93
CA MET A 134 7.69 0.52 14.79
C MET A 134 8.10 1.88 14.22
N LEU A 135 7.13 2.77 14.02
CA LEU A 135 7.37 4.13 13.51
C LEU A 135 8.18 5.00 14.47
N TYR A 136 7.93 4.88 15.78
CA TYR A 136 8.72 5.55 16.81
C TYR A 136 10.20 5.13 16.73
N ARG A 137 10.47 3.82 16.65
CA ARG A 137 11.84 3.28 16.54
C ARG A 137 12.53 3.78 15.27
N PHE A 138 11.83 3.76 14.14
CA PHE A 138 12.32 4.26 12.86
C PHE A 138 12.71 5.74 12.93
N ARG A 139 11.79 6.62 13.35
CA ARG A 139 12.06 8.06 13.42
C ARG A 139 13.18 8.39 14.41
N LYS A 140 13.29 7.63 15.49
CA LYS A 140 14.39 7.75 16.44
C LYS A 140 15.73 7.28 15.84
N SER A 141 15.73 6.22 15.03
CA SER A 141 16.97 5.70 14.43
C SER A 141 17.63 6.72 13.51
N ILE A 142 16.87 7.46 12.71
CA ILE A 142 17.39 8.50 11.80
C ILE A 142 17.48 9.91 12.41
N GLY A 143 17.08 10.10 13.67
CA GLY A 143 17.21 11.38 14.37
C GLY A 143 16.21 12.45 13.91
N CYS A 144 14.94 12.08 13.73
CA CYS A 144 13.88 13.06 13.49
C CYS A 144 13.65 13.98 14.69
N THR A 145 13.02 15.13 14.43
CA THR A 145 12.65 16.10 15.47
C THR A 145 11.68 15.50 16.49
N ALA A 146 11.69 16.02 17.73
CA ALA A 146 10.76 15.59 18.77
C ALA A 146 9.29 15.74 18.34
N ARG A 147 8.97 16.76 17.54
CA ARG A 147 7.65 16.95 16.94
C ARG A 147 7.29 15.78 16.02
N ALA A 148 8.14 15.44 15.05
CA ALA A 148 7.91 14.31 14.15
C ALA A 148 7.79 12.98 14.92
N ILE A 149 8.56 12.79 15.99
CA ILE A 149 8.44 11.61 16.86
C ILE A 149 7.09 11.61 17.60
N SER A 150 6.62 12.76 18.09
CA SER A 150 5.34 12.84 18.81
C SER A 150 4.12 12.54 17.93
N GLU A 151 4.18 12.91 16.64
CA GLU A 151 3.13 12.63 15.66
C GLU A 151 2.90 11.13 15.42
N THR A 152 3.85 10.27 15.78
CA THR A 152 3.67 8.81 15.69
C THR A 152 2.46 8.33 16.47
N LYS A 153 2.10 8.97 17.59
CA LYS A 153 0.95 8.59 18.43
C LYS A 153 -0.41 8.80 17.76
N LYS A 154 -0.47 9.62 16.69
CA LYS A 154 -1.72 9.90 15.96
C LYS A 154 -1.98 8.92 14.83
N VAL A 155 -0.99 8.11 14.48
CA VAL A 155 -1.08 7.14 13.38
C VAL A 155 -1.98 5.98 13.80
N GLN A 156 -2.90 5.60 12.91
CA GLN A 156 -3.84 4.51 13.11
C GLN A 156 -3.22 3.17 12.66
N GLU A 157 -4.03 2.11 12.61
CA GLU A 157 -3.62 0.81 12.09
C GLU A 157 -3.14 0.89 10.63
N LEU A 158 -2.24 -0.03 10.28
CA LEU A 158 -1.78 -0.21 8.91
C LEU A 158 -2.49 -1.42 8.31
N TYR A 159 -3.21 -1.23 7.21
CA TYR A 159 -3.74 -2.31 6.39
C TYR A 159 -2.72 -2.71 5.32
N ILE A 160 -2.56 -4.02 5.14
CA ILE A 160 -1.67 -4.63 4.16
C ILE A 160 -2.55 -5.48 3.25
N CYS A 161 -2.56 -5.14 1.97
CA CYS A 161 -3.34 -5.86 0.98
C CYS A 161 -2.43 -6.59 -0.01
N THR A 162 -2.60 -7.91 -0.08
CA THR A 162 -1.81 -8.81 -0.94
C THR A 162 -2.53 -9.14 -2.25
N GLU A 163 -3.79 -8.74 -2.39
CA GLU A 163 -4.64 -8.95 -3.57
C GLU A 163 -5.21 -7.62 -4.10
N ARG A 164 -6.14 -7.65 -5.07
CA ARG A 164 -6.77 -6.42 -5.55
C ARG A 164 -7.59 -5.76 -4.43
N CYS A 165 -7.18 -4.57 -4.01
CA CYS A 165 -7.93 -3.73 -3.10
C CYS A 165 -8.54 -2.55 -3.85
N LEU A 166 -9.87 -2.39 -3.73
CA LEU A 166 -10.57 -1.17 -4.11
C LEU A 166 -10.97 -0.46 -2.82
N HIS A 167 -10.66 0.84 -2.70
CA HIS A 167 -11.14 1.67 -1.60
C HIS A 167 -12.67 1.57 -1.54
N GLY A 168 -13.22 1.06 -0.44
CA GLY A 168 -14.67 0.86 -0.28
C GLY A 168 -15.11 -0.45 0.36
N GLY A 169 -14.20 -1.37 0.71
CA GLY A 169 -14.51 -2.55 1.54
C GLY A 169 -15.41 -3.61 0.87
N ILE A 170 -15.90 -3.37 -0.34
CA ILE A 170 -16.63 -4.37 -1.12
C ILE A 170 -15.61 -5.01 -2.06
N GLY A 171 -15.09 -6.18 -1.66
CA GLY A 171 -14.31 -7.01 -2.56
C GLY A 171 -15.11 -7.38 -3.81
N TYR A 172 -14.42 -7.87 -4.86
CA TYR A 172 -15.10 -8.29 -6.10
C TYR A 172 -16.26 -9.26 -5.85
N MET A 173 -16.14 -10.17 -4.88
CA MET A 173 -17.21 -11.11 -4.57
C MET A 173 -18.50 -10.42 -4.13
N PRO A 174 -18.51 -9.56 -3.10
CA PRO A 174 -19.72 -8.82 -2.78
C PRO A 174 -20.15 -7.82 -3.87
N VAL A 175 -19.24 -7.23 -4.67
CA VAL A 175 -19.64 -6.41 -5.84
C VAL A 175 -20.37 -7.26 -6.89
N LEU A 176 -19.85 -8.45 -7.21
CA LEU A 176 -20.44 -9.39 -8.15
C LEU A 176 -21.79 -9.90 -7.64
N LEU A 177 -21.94 -10.13 -6.32
CA LEU A 177 -23.22 -10.50 -5.71
C LEU A 177 -24.23 -9.35 -5.77
N ILE A 178 -23.82 -8.11 -5.49
CA ILE A 178 -24.68 -6.93 -5.64
C ILE A 178 -25.08 -6.75 -7.11
N ALA A 179 -24.14 -6.88 -8.04
CA ALA A 179 -24.43 -6.81 -9.47
C ALA A 179 -25.40 -7.93 -9.90
N ALA A 180 -25.16 -9.18 -9.49
CA ALA A 180 -26.03 -10.31 -9.82
C ALA A 180 -27.44 -10.15 -9.23
N THR A 181 -27.57 -9.68 -7.99
CA THR A 181 -28.88 -9.44 -7.35
C THR A 181 -29.63 -8.28 -8.01
N LEU A 182 -28.95 -7.20 -8.38
CA LEU A 182 -29.53 -6.11 -9.17
C LEU A 182 -29.98 -6.61 -10.55
N MET A 183 -29.17 -7.43 -11.21
CA MET A 183 -29.48 -8.03 -12.51
C MET A 183 -30.72 -8.93 -12.47
N ILE A 184 -30.83 -9.80 -11.47
CA ILE A 184 -32.02 -10.64 -11.25
C ILE A 184 -33.25 -9.77 -10.99
N SER A 185 -33.10 -8.72 -10.16
CA SER A 185 -34.19 -7.81 -9.81
C SER A 185 -34.72 -7.05 -11.03
N VAL A 186 -33.83 -6.50 -11.87
CA VAL A 186 -34.20 -5.83 -13.13
C VAL A 186 -34.87 -6.80 -14.08
N THR A 187 -34.33 -8.01 -14.23
CA THR A 187 -34.91 -9.04 -15.10
C THR A 187 -36.32 -9.41 -14.65
N LEU A 188 -36.53 -9.65 -13.35
CA LEU A 188 -37.85 -9.94 -12.79
C LEU A 188 -38.83 -8.78 -12.97
N LEU A 189 -38.39 -7.53 -12.77
CA LEU A 189 -39.23 -6.35 -13.01
C LEU A 189 -39.64 -6.24 -14.49
N CYS A 190 -38.73 -6.51 -15.43
CA CYS A 190 -39.01 -6.47 -16.87
C CYS A 190 -39.88 -7.63 -17.38
N PHE A 191 -39.88 -8.79 -16.72
CA PHE A 191 -40.76 -9.91 -17.10
C PHE A 191 -42.11 -9.90 -16.36
N ARG A 192 -42.23 -9.16 -15.26
CA ARG A 192 -43.46 -9.03 -14.49
C ARG A 192 -44.32 -7.82 -14.92
N ALA A 193 -43.74 -6.89 -15.68
CA ALA A 193 -44.43 -5.81 -16.39
C ALA A 193 -44.71 -6.22 -17.84
#